data_AF-A0A2N1JF16-F1
#
_entry.id   AF-A0A2N1JF16-F1
#
_cell.length_a   1.000
_cell.length_b   1.000
_cell.length_c   1.000
_cell.angle_alpha   90.00
_cell.angle_beta   90.00
_cell.angle_gamma   90.00
#
_symmetry.space_group_name_H-M   'P 1'
#
loop_
_entity.id
_entity.type
_entity.pdbx_description
1 polymer ?
#
loop_
_entity_poly.entity_id
_entity_poly.type
_entity_poly.pdbx_seq_one_letter_code
_entity_poly.pdbx_strand_id
1 'polypeptide(L)'
;MLGALLVLVAVLAQCALAHTVDLHPNSEHCFFEDMHSGDEMTLTYQVSGGGHLDIDTWIKNPDGQTLFEQIRKDTGSYEFIADKDGRYTSFNVHGVLYLTEDEGLIPAERELRDLANNIQMFKDEQQYLVMRERIHRNTQIRA
;
A
#
# COMPACT_ATOMS: atom_id res chain seq x y z
N MET A 1 4.95 -36.53 -33.14
CA MET A 1 5.08 -36.28 -31.69
C MET A 1 5.53 -34.85 -31.41
N LEU A 2 6.73 -34.43 -31.83
CA LEU A 2 7.27 -33.08 -31.53
C LEU A 2 6.46 -31.92 -32.14
N GLY A 3 5.98 -32.07 -33.38
CA GLY A 3 5.18 -31.03 -34.05
C GLY A 3 3.83 -30.78 -33.39
N ALA A 4 3.16 -31.83 -32.90
CA ALA A 4 1.91 -31.71 -32.16
C ALA A 4 2.12 -31.02 -30.80
N LEU A 5 3.25 -31.30 -30.13
CA LEU A 5 3.63 -30.64 -28.88
C LEU A 5 3.86 -29.13 -29.07
N LEU A 6 4.58 -28.75 -30.15
CA LEU A 6 4.83 -27.34 -30.47
C LEU A 6 3.55 -26.56 -30.78
N VAL A 7 2.61 -27.17 -31.51
CA VAL A 7 1.31 -26.56 -31.79
C VAL A 7 0.49 -26.39 -30.51
N LEU A 8 0.50 -27.40 -29.63
CA LEU A 8 -0.20 -27.32 -28.34
C LEU A 8 0.34 -26.20 -27.44
N VAL A 9 1.67 -26.04 -27.37
CA VAL A 9 2.31 -24.96 -26.60
C VAL A 9 1.95 -23.58 -27.16
N ALA A 10 1.93 -23.43 -28.49
CA ALA A 10 1.56 -22.16 -29.13
C ALA A 10 0.09 -21.77 -28.86
N VAL A 11 -0.83 -22.73 -28.84
CA VAL A 11 -2.25 -22.50 -28.51
C VAL A 11 -2.42 -22.10 -27.05
N LEU A 12 -1.72 -22.76 -26.12
CA LEU A 12 -1.80 -22.45 -24.69
C LEU A 12 -1.24 -21.05 -24.36
N ALA A 13 -0.22 -20.59 -25.09
CA ALA A 13 0.36 -19.27 -24.88
C ALA A 13 -0.61 -18.10 -25.20
N GLN A 14 -1.59 -18.31 -26.09
CA GLN A 14 -2.57 -17.27 -26.46
C GLN A 14 -3.65 -17.04 -25.38
N CYS A 15 -3.84 -18.00 -24.47
CA CYS A 15 -4.84 -17.88 -23.40
C CYS A 15 -4.35 -17.09 -22.18
N ALA A 16 -3.07 -16.70 -22.13
CA ALA A 16 -2.47 -16.00 -20.99
C ALA A 16 -2.39 -14.48 -21.17
N LEU A 17 -3.39 -13.88 -21.82
CA LEU A 17 -3.50 -12.41 -21.89
C LEU A 17 -4.03 -11.88 -20.56
N ALA A 18 -3.12 -11.70 -19.60
CA ALA A 18 -3.38 -10.89 -18.42
C ALA A 18 -3.18 -9.42 -18.79
N HIS A 19 -4.20 -8.58 -18.56
CA HIS A 19 -4.04 -7.14 -18.73
C HIS A 19 -3.24 -6.60 -17.54
N THR A 20 -2.01 -6.13 -17.80
CA THR A 20 -1.15 -5.50 -16.80
C THR A 20 -1.05 -4.02 -17.09
N VAL A 21 -1.25 -3.19 -16.07
CA VAL A 21 -1.17 -1.74 -16.15
C VAL A 21 -0.12 -1.23 -15.18
N ASP A 22 0.70 -0.28 -15.61
CA ASP A 22 1.68 0.38 -14.75
C ASP A 22 1.03 1.56 -14.02
N LEU A 23 0.97 1.51 -12.69
CA LEU A 23 0.46 2.59 -11.85
C LEU A 23 1.61 3.47 -11.36
N HIS A 24 1.59 4.77 -11.68
CA HIS A 24 2.61 5.70 -11.19
C HIS A 24 2.34 6.12 -9.73
N PRO A 25 3.36 6.59 -9.00
CA PRO A 25 3.17 7.12 -7.65
C PRO A 25 2.18 8.29 -7.64
N ASN A 26 1.22 8.26 -6.71
CA ASN A 26 0.23 9.33 -6.54
C ASN A 26 -0.61 9.63 -7.80
N SER A 27 -0.82 8.64 -8.66
CA SER A 27 -1.68 8.76 -9.85
C SER A 27 -2.78 7.73 -9.83
N GLU A 28 -4.02 8.12 -10.13
CA GLU A 28 -5.12 7.19 -10.32
C GLU A 28 -5.23 6.74 -11.79
N HIS A 29 -5.58 5.47 -11.98
CA HIS A 29 -6.02 4.93 -13.26
C HIS A 29 -7.43 4.42 -13.07
N CYS A 30 -8.37 4.87 -13.89
CA CYS A 30 -9.79 4.52 -13.80
C CYS A 30 -10.21 3.70 -15.02
N PHE A 31 -11.03 2.69 -14.80
CA PHE A 31 -11.65 1.90 -15.86
C PHE A 31 -13.16 2.06 -15.76
N PHE A 32 -13.81 2.11 -16.91
CA PHE A 32 -15.22 2.42 -17.04
C PHE A 32 -15.92 1.31 -17.80
N GLU A 33 -17.02 0.83 -17.24
CA GLU A 33 -17.85 -0.21 -17.85
C GLU A 33 -19.29 0.29 -17.91
N ASP A 34 -19.92 0.18 -19.08
CA ASP A 34 -21.35 0.49 -19.24
C ASP A 34 -22.16 -0.79 -19.00
N MET A 35 -22.94 -0.81 -17.91
CA MET A 35 -23.71 -1.99 -17.48
C MET A 35 -25.21 -1.69 -17.47
N HIS A 36 -26.02 -2.72 -17.68
CA HIS A 36 -27.46 -2.70 -17.45
C HIS A 36 -27.79 -3.31 -16.08
N SER A 37 -28.94 -2.95 -15.53
CA SER A 37 -29.47 -3.52 -14.29
C SER A 37 -29.60 -5.04 -14.42
N GLY A 38 -29.01 -5.77 -13.48
CA GLY A 38 -28.94 -7.23 -13.50
C GLY A 38 -27.67 -7.81 -14.14
N ASP A 39 -26.84 -7.00 -14.79
CA ASP A 39 -25.53 -7.46 -15.28
C ASP A 39 -24.59 -7.75 -14.10
N GLU A 40 -23.80 -8.83 -14.20
CA GLU A 40 -22.82 -9.24 -13.19
C GLU A 40 -21.41 -8.83 -13.61
N MET A 41 -20.66 -8.24 -12.69
CA MET A 41 -19.27 -7.84 -12.89
C MET A 41 -18.39 -8.39 -11.78
N THR A 42 -17.24 -8.93 -12.18
CA THR A 42 -16.18 -9.37 -11.28
C THR A 42 -14.93 -8.53 -11.49
N LEU A 43 -14.46 -7.85 -10.45
CA LEU A 43 -13.15 -7.22 -10.41
C LEU A 43 -12.16 -8.17 -9.74
N THR A 44 -11.04 -8.46 -10.40
CA THR A 44 -9.93 -9.22 -9.80
C THR A 44 -8.62 -8.55 -10.14
N TYR A 45 -7.75 -8.38 -9.14
CA TYR A 45 -6.46 -7.75 -9.32
C TYR A 45 -5.36 -8.44 -8.53
N GLN A 46 -4.13 -8.27 -9.00
CA GLN A 46 -2.91 -8.70 -8.34
C GLN A 46 -1.81 -7.69 -8.61
N VAL A 47 -1.18 -7.20 -7.55
CA VAL A 47 -0.01 -6.33 -7.63
C VAL A 47 1.21 -7.17 -7.97
N SER A 48 1.80 -6.90 -9.14
CA SER A 48 2.95 -7.65 -9.65
C SER A 48 4.30 -7.06 -9.24
N GLY A 49 4.35 -5.79 -8.83
CA GLY A 49 5.59 -5.11 -8.46
C GLY A 49 5.41 -3.66 -7.99
N GLY A 50 6.48 -3.09 -7.43
CA GLY A 50 6.55 -1.70 -6.96
C GLY A 50 6.37 -1.52 -5.44
N GLY A 51 7.02 -0.50 -4.87
CA GLY A 51 6.81 -0.03 -3.48
C GLY A 51 6.66 -1.12 -2.42
N HIS A 52 5.55 -1.06 -1.67
CA HIS A 52 5.16 -2.03 -0.63
C HIS A 52 4.29 -3.17 -1.18
N LEU A 53 4.17 -3.28 -2.51
CA LEU A 53 3.32 -4.25 -3.20
C LEU A 53 1.83 -4.13 -2.82
N ASP A 54 1.38 -2.93 -2.47
CA ASP A 54 0.00 -2.64 -2.11
C ASP A 54 -0.60 -1.55 -2.99
N ILE A 55 -1.90 -1.68 -3.29
CA ILE A 55 -2.70 -0.63 -3.89
C ILE A 55 -4.00 -0.48 -3.12
N ASP A 56 -4.63 0.66 -3.29
CA ASP A 56 -6.02 0.83 -2.92
C ASP A 56 -6.87 0.39 -4.14
N THR A 57 -8.07 -0.14 -3.94
CA THR A 57 -9.05 -0.49 -5.00
C THR A 57 -10.46 -0.05 -4.62
N TRP A 58 -11.24 0.56 -5.52
CA TRP A 58 -12.63 0.95 -5.27
C TRP A 58 -13.50 0.79 -6.53
N ILE A 59 -14.81 0.68 -6.32
CA ILE A 59 -15.83 0.64 -7.37
C ILE A 59 -16.94 1.62 -7.00
N LYS A 60 -17.38 2.43 -7.96
CA LYS A 60 -18.50 3.36 -7.84
C LYS A 60 -19.58 3.04 -8.85
N ASN A 61 -20.83 3.20 -8.41
CA ASN A 61 -22.00 3.12 -9.29
C ASN A 61 -22.16 4.39 -10.15
N PRO A 62 -23.12 4.42 -11.09
CA PRO A 62 -23.37 5.59 -11.94
C PRO A 62 -23.76 6.87 -11.18
N ASP A 63 -24.28 6.75 -9.95
CA ASP A 63 -24.59 7.89 -9.08
C ASP A 63 -23.37 8.40 -8.30
N GLY A 64 -22.21 7.75 -8.45
CA GLY A 64 -20.97 8.08 -7.75
C GLY A 64 -20.87 7.50 -6.33
N GLN A 65 -21.79 6.62 -5.92
CA GLN A 65 -21.73 5.93 -4.63
C GLN A 65 -20.71 4.78 -4.69
N THR A 66 -19.83 4.72 -3.70
CA THR A 66 -18.85 3.63 -3.56
C THR A 66 -19.56 2.34 -3.16
N LEU A 67 -19.49 1.33 -4.01
CA LEU A 67 -20.03 -0.02 -3.76
C LEU A 67 -19.02 -0.88 -3.00
N PHE A 68 -17.74 -0.66 -3.27
CA PHE A 68 -16.65 -1.46 -2.73
C PHE A 68 -15.39 -0.61 -2.58
N GLU A 69 -14.65 -0.86 -1.52
CA GLU A 69 -13.35 -0.24 -1.25
C GLU A 69 -12.43 -1.20 -0.50
N GLN A 70 -11.18 -1.27 -0.94
CA GLN A 70 -10.08 -1.96 -0.29
C GLN A 70 -8.88 -1.03 -0.24
N ILE A 71 -8.22 -0.97 0.90
CA ILE A 71 -7.07 -0.10 1.14
C ILE A 71 -5.85 -0.98 1.38
N ARG A 72 -4.76 -0.68 0.68
CA ARG A 72 -3.43 -1.29 0.82
C ARG A 72 -3.46 -2.81 0.77
N LYS A 73 -3.94 -3.34 -0.35
CA LYS A 73 -3.98 -4.78 -0.64
C LYS A 73 -3.16 -5.11 -1.88
N ASP A 74 -2.53 -6.28 -1.83
CA ASP A 74 -1.71 -6.85 -2.90
C ASP A 74 -2.54 -7.69 -3.87
N THR A 75 -3.68 -8.21 -3.42
CA THR A 75 -4.62 -9.02 -4.20
C THR A 75 -6.05 -8.79 -3.74
N GLY A 76 -7.00 -9.00 -4.65
CA GLY A 76 -8.42 -8.97 -4.31
C GLY A 76 -9.30 -9.47 -5.44
N SER A 77 -10.48 -9.98 -5.07
CA SER A 77 -11.55 -10.34 -5.97
C SER A 77 -12.88 -9.90 -5.38
N TYR A 78 -13.71 -9.22 -6.17
CA TYR A 78 -15.00 -8.72 -5.76
C TYR A 78 -16.01 -8.89 -6.90
N GLU A 79 -17.21 -9.33 -6.56
CA GLU A 79 -18.29 -9.60 -7.49
C GLU A 79 -19.54 -8.84 -7.04
N PHE A 80 -20.21 -8.21 -7.99
CA PHE A 80 -21.47 -7.52 -7.74
C PHE A 80 -22.37 -7.56 -8.97
N ILE A 81 -23.66 -7.37 -8.72
CA ILE A 81 -24.69 -7.24 -9.75
C ILE A 81 -25.08 -5.76 -9.83
N ALA A 82 -25.12 -5.22 -11.05
CA ALA A 82 -25.52 -3.84 -11.30
C ALA A 82 -26.97 -3.62 -10.85
N ASP A 83 -27.16 -2.65 -9.96
CA ASP A 83 -28.47 -2.26 -9.44
C ASP A 83 -29.24 -1.40 -10.45
N LYS A 84 -28.54 -0.70 -11.36
CA LYS A 84 -29.14 0.20 -12.36
C LYS A 84 -28.33 0.27 -13.64
N ASP A 85 -28.95 0.79 -14.70
CA ASP A 85 -28.28 1.06 -15.95
C ASP A 85 -27.33 2.26 -15.82
N GLY A 86 -26.13 2.14 -16.37
CA GLY A 86 -25.22 3.27 -16.52
C GLY A 86 -23.75 2.90 -16.45
N ARG A 87 -22.91 3.93 -16.37
CA ARG A 87 -21.46 3.79 -16.38
C ARG A 87 -20.91 3.58 -14.97
N TYR A 88 -20.48 2.36 -14.68
CA TYR A 88 -19.76 2.02 -13.47
C TYR A 88 -18.28 2.40 -13.63
N THR A 89 -17.70 2.94 -12.56
CA THR A 89 -16.29 3.32 -12.53
C THR A 89 -15.58 2.46 -11.52
N SER A 90 -14.52 1.79 -11.94
CA SER A 90 -13.66 0.99 -11.09
C SER A 90 -12.23 1.55 -11.12
N PHE A 91 -11.43 1.12 -10.14
CA PHE A 91 -10.02 1.42 -9.90
C PHE A 91 -9.74 2.70 -9.11
N ASN A 92 -8.53 2.74 -8.53
CA ASN A 92 -8.18 3.53 -7.36
C ASN A 92 -6.71 3.89 -7.38
N VAL A 93 -6.36 5.12 -6.97
CA VAL A 93 -5.14 5.44 -6.21
C VAL A 93 -5.36 6.72 -5.39
N HIS A 94 -5.03 6.69 -4.09
CA HIS A 94 -4.51 7.88 -3.39
C HIS A 94 -3.54 7.49 -2.26
N GLY A 95 -2.25 7.37 -2.58
CA GLY A 95 -1.22 7.11 -1.57
C GLY A 95 -0.85 8.34 -0.76
N VAL A 96 -1.40 8.49 0.45
CA VAL A 96 -0.74 9.25 1.53
C VAL A 96 -0.82 8.48 2.85
N LEU A 97 0.37 8.20 3.38
CA LEU A 97 0.67 7.60 4.68
C LEU A 97 0.15 8.47 5.84
N TYR A 98 -0.79 7.95 6.64
CA TYR A 98 -0.93 8.39 8.03
C TYR A 98 -0.25 7.34 8.93
N LEU A 99 0.95 7.68 9.41
CA LEU A 99 1.58 6.98 10.52
C LEU A 99 0.71 7.19 11.76
N THR A 100 -0.20 6.27 12.07
CA THR A 100 -0.64 6.07 13.46
C THR A 100 0.39 5.18 14.12
N GLU A 101 1.08 5.71 15.11
CA GLU A 101 2.42 5.28 15.57
C GLU A 101 2.55 3.83 16.07
N ASP A 102 1.47 3.04 16.19
CA ASP A 102 1.50 1.74 16.87
C ASP A 102 0.97 0.53 16.09
N GLU A 103 0.23 0.70 14.99
CA GLU A 103 -0.34 -0.45 14.26
C GLU A 103 0.44 -0.73 12.97
N GLY A 104 1.23 -1.82 12.98
CA GLY A 104 1.89 -2.36 11.77
C GLY A 104 3.41 -2.44 11.82
N LEU A 105 4.07 -2.09 12.93
CA LEU A 105 5.52 -2.25 13.04
C LEU A 105 5.92 -3.73 13.18
N ILE A 106 6.89 -4.16 12.38
CA ILE A 106 7.50 -5.47 12.55
C ILE A 106 8.26 -5.53 13.89
N PRO A 107 8.36 -6.70 14.54
CA PRO A 107 9.00 -6.82 15.85
C PRO A 107 10.40 -6.20 15.93
N ALA A 108 11.20 -6.29 14.86
CA ALA A 108 12.54 -5.71 14.81
C ALA A 108 12.55 -4.16 14.80
N GLU A 109 11.58 -3.51 14.18
CA GLU A 109 11.50 -2.05 14.14
C GLU A 109 11.04 -1.46 15.48
N ARG A 110 10.22 -2.20 16.24
CA ARG A 110 9.86 -1.83 17.61
C ARG A 110 11.09 -1.80 18.50
N GLU A 111 11.88 -2.87 18.48
CA GLU A 111 13.11 -2.97 19.28
C GLU A 111 14.15 -1.91 18.89
N LEU A 112 14.26 -1.57 17.60
CA LEU A 112 15.15 -0.49 17.14
C LEU A 112 14.70 0.89 17.64
N ARG A 113 13.39 1.15 17.71
CA ARG A 113 12.85 2.40 18.27
C ARG A 113 13.06 2.49 19.77
N ASP A 114 12.82 1.40 20.49
CA ASP A 114 13.07 1.34 21.93
C ASP A 114 14.56 1.54 22.24
N LEU A 115 15.44 0.93 21.44
CA LEU A 115 16.88 1.16 21.55
C LEU A 115 17.25 2.63 21.27
N ALA A 116 16.70 3.23 20.20
CA ALA A 116 16.97 4.63 19.86
C ALA A 116 16.52 5.59 20.96
N ASN A 117 15.34 5.36 21.55
CA ASN A 117 14.81 6.14 22.66
C ASN A 117 15.70 6.03 23.90
N ASN A 118 16.13 4.80 24.24
CA ASN A 118 17.02 4.58 25.37
C ASN A 118 18.39 5.24 25.17
N ILE A 119 18.97 5.14 23.97
CA ILE A 119 20.25 5.80 23.66
C ILE A 119 20.12 7.33 23.77
N GLN A 120 19.00 7.89 23.31
CA GLN A 120 18.76 9.32 23.42
C GLN A 120 18.65 9.75 24.88
N MET A 121 17.92 9.00 25.70
CA MET A 121 17.82 9.24 27.13
C MET A 121 19.20 9.19 27.81
N PHE A 122 20.02 8.18 27.52
CA PHE A 122 21.39 8.09 28.04
C PHE A 122 22.25 9.29 27.62
N LYS A 123 22.13 9.73 26.37
CA LYS A 123 22.87 10.88 25.86
C LYS A 123 22.49 12.16 26.61
N ASP A 124 21.21 12.36 26.88
CA ASP A 124 20.71 13.52 27.62
C ASP A 124 21.21 13.52 29.07
N GLU A 125 21.24 12.36 29.73
CA GLU A 125 21.83 12.22 31.07
C GLU A 125 23.34 12.52 31.07
N GLN A 126 24.08 12.02 30.08
CA GLN A 126 25.51 12.30 29.98
C GLN A 126 25.78 13.79 29.74
N GLN A 127 24.96 14.46 28.91
CA GLN A 127 25.05 15.90 28.72
C GLN A 127 24.78 16.65 30.02
N TYR A 128 23.80 16.20 30.81
CA TYR A 128 23.53 16.77 32.13
C TYR A 128 24.73 16.61 33.08
N LEU A 129 25.35 15.43 33.14
CA LEU A 129 26.53 15.18 33.97
C LEU A 129 27.73 16.06 33.56
N VAL A 130 27.98 16.19 32.26
CA VAL A 130 29.06 17.06 31.74
C VAL A 130 28.81 18.52 32.09
N MET A 131 27.57 18.99 31.93
CA MET A 131 27.22 20.37 32.30
C MET A 131 27.43 20.61 33.80
N ARG A 132 27.00 19.66 34.64
CA ARG A 132 27.20 19.71 36.08
C ARG A 132 28.68 19.75 36.44
N GLU A 133 29.52 18.93 35.82
CA GLU A 133 30.98 18.95 36.07
C GLU A 133 31.60 20.31 35.65
N ARG A 134 31.21 20.85 34.49
CA ARG A 134 31.67 22.17 34.03
C ARG A 134 31.32 23.28 35.02
N ILE A 135 30.11 23.26 35.58
CA ILE A 135 29.70 24.23 36.59
C ILE A 135 30.57 24.09 37.85
N HIS A 136 30.77 22.86 38.34
CA HIS A 136 31.62 22.62 39.52
C HIS A 136 33.08 23.03 39.32
N ARG A 137 33.65 22.83 38.12
CA ARG A 137 35.01 23.33 37.81
C ARG A 137 35.06 24.86 37.72
N ASN A 138 34.05 25.48 37.11
CA ASN A 138 34.01 26.94 36.96
C ASN A 138 33.80 27.68 38.27
N THR A 139 33.08 27.09 39.24
CA THR A 139 32.93 27.66 40.58
C THR A 139 34.21 27.55 41.42
N GLN A 140 35.04 26.52 41.21
CA GLN A 140 36.33 26.35 41.89
C GLN A 140 37.43 27.32 41.41
N ILE A 141 37.32 27.90 40.20
CA ILE A 141 38.31 28.83 39.62
C ILE A 141 38.02 30.30 40.00
N ARG A 142 36.81 30.60 40.50
CA ARG A 142 36.37 31.97 40.86
C ARG A 142 36.47 32.29 42.36
N ALA A 143 37.22 31.50 43.13
CA ALA A 143 37.53 31.74 44.54
C ALA A 143 38.98 32.20 44.71
#